data_AF-A0AAV0BJX2-F1
#
_entry.id   AF-A0AAV0BJX2-F1
#
_cell.length_a   1.000
_cell.length_b   1.000
_cell.length_c   1.000
_cell.angle_alpha   90.00
_cell.angle_beta   90.00
_cell.angle_gamma   90.00
#
_symmetry.space_group_name_H-M   'P 1'
#
loop_
_entity.id
_entity.type
_entity.pdbx_description
1 polymer ?
#
loop_
_entity_poly.entity_id
_entity_poly.type
_entity_poly.pdbx_seq_one_letter_code
_entity_poly.pdbx_strand_id
1 'polypeptide(L)'
;MNSTIVSCPGKVLIAGGYLVLDPAYHGMVVGTSSRFYTVVRSALSEKAEDSSIMITARSPQFRDAEWSYRAELSETNGQGIILTQVGSQDRPTSKNKFIEHSIRESLRLSIALQSEKSKLKSFADECLSKDGAIRTHCLSIDVLADNDFYSQPRGQIDDPVPFNRLNTTLDKVHKTGLGSSSAMVTSLCSAILIHLTPSLDGRLDSTRQIVHNLAQYVHSLAQGKVGSGFDVSAAVWGSHEYRRFSEKCLNGLLSIDGSQITPKILRDAIDPRINLVWNDPMAGPKIERFSIPKFTTLIMADVDGGSHTPSMVGKVLKWRAEEQESANEIWLKISCLNNMLRKTFTRLEELYAHNNSLYMGELFKLAGQPITLPTTKVTSDSVTRESDVRNLFLNSSITMKETRKLMKNMGERSNVPIEPDSQTSLLDECEKIPGVLGSGVPGAGGYDAIWVLVLSPPEGPKTGIEKLLKLWNEWSEASVKSLSPDAWVFGGSDSSETCQTGIQVIDSIHDVRGMGEILKI
;
A
#
# COMPACT_ATOMS: atom_id res chain seq x y z
N MET A 1 -7.10 25.57 -15.94
CA MET A 1 -6.74 24.16 -16.21
C MET A 1 -7.48 23.30 -15.20
N ASN A 2 -8.15 22.23 -15.62
CA ASN A 2 -8.74 21.29 -14.67
C ASN A 2 -7.62 20.39 -14.12
N SER A 3 -7.53 20.25 -12.80
CA SER A 3 -6.56 19.38 -12.13
C SER A 3 -7.25 18.45 -11.15
N THR A 4 -6.83 17.20 -11.14
CA THR A 4 -7.27 16.21 -10.15
C THR A 4 -6.05 15.68 -9.41
N ILE A 5 -6.09 15.73 -8.09
CA ILE A 5 -5.02 15.25 -7.22
C ILE A 5 -5.59 14.11 -6.38
N VAL A 6 -4.98 12.94 -6.47
CA VAL A 6 -5.34 11.80 -5.63
C VAL A 6 -4.12 11.31 -4.90
N SER A 7 -4.28 11.00 -3.61
CA SER A 7 -3.24 10.39 -2.81
C SER A 7 -3.67 9.03 -2.24
N CYS A 8 -2.71 8.13 -2.07
CA CYS A 8 -2.91 6.80 -1.50
C CYS A 8 -1.81 6.48 -0.48
N PRO A 9 -2.15 5.92 0.69
CA PRO A 9 -1.17 5.59 1.71
C PRO A 9 -0.28 4.41 1.30
N GLY A 10 0.90 4.33 1.94
CA GLY A 10 1.69 3.12 2.02
C GLY A 10 1.08 2.10 2.98
N LYS A 11 1.77 0.99 3.19
CA LYS A 11 1.23 -0.15 3.94
C LYS A 11 2.28 -0.94 4.71
N VAL A 12 1.88 -1.45 5.87
CA VAL A 12 2.64 -2.39 6.71
C VAL A 12 1.77 -3.61 6.98
N LEU A 13 2.25 -4.79 6.64
CA LEU A 13 1.58 -6.04 7.03
C LEU A 13 2.19 -6.50 8.36
N ILE A 14 1.45 -6.30 9.46
CA ILE A 14 1.94 -6.62 10.81
C ILE A 14 1.63 -8.06 11.22
N ALA A 15 0.65 -8.70 10.57
CA ALA A 15 0.31 -10.11 10.78
C ALA A 15 -0.24 -10.74 9.49
N GLY A 16 0.01 -12.04 9.28
CA GLY A 16 -0.52 -12.79 8.13
C GLY A 16 0.37 -12.79 6.88
N GLY A 17 1.66 -12.47 7.03
CA GLY A 17 2.66 -12.68 5.96
C GLY A 17 2.63 -14.12 5.44
N TYR A 18 2.71 -14.29 4.12
CA TYR A 18 2.51 -15.55 3.37
C TYR A 18 1.11 -16.19 3.47
N LEU A 19 0.49 -16.20 4.64
CA LEU A 19 -0.87 -16.71 4.86
C LEU A 19 -1.89 -16.00 3.96
N VAL A 20 -1.76 -14.68 3.82
CA VAL A 20 -2.64 -13.81 3.00
C VAL A 20 -2.66 -14.15 1.50
N LEU A 21 -1.79 -15.05 1.03
CA LEU A 21 -1.83 -15.57 -0.35
C LEU A 21 -2.96 -16.58 -0.57
N ASP A 22 -3.48 -17.16 0.51
CA ASP A 22 -4.49 -18.21 0.51
C ASP A 22 -5.79 -17.66 1.12
N PRO A 23 -6.93 -17.73 0.41
CA PRO A 23 -8.18 -17.11 0.84
C PRO A 23 -8.78 -17.74 2.10
N ALA A 24 -8.23 -18.84 2.62
CA ALA A 24 -8.61 -19.40 3.92
C ALA A 24 -8.09 -18.57 5.11
N TYR A 25 -7.13 -17.66 4.89
CA TYR A 25 -6.45 -16.92 5.94
C TYR A 25 -6.56 -15.41 5.78
N HIS A 26 -6.30 -14.71 6.88
CA HIS A 26 -6.46 -13.27 7.02
C HIS A 26 -5.10 -12.61 7.32
N GLY A 27 -4.94 -11.37 6.84
CA GLY A 27 -3.81 -10.51 7.17
C GLY A 27 -4.28 -9.23 7.86
N MET A 28 -3.43 -8.68 8.73
CA MET A 28 -3.64 -7.36 9.35
C MET A 28 -2.72 -6.37 8.68
N VAL A 29 -3.33 -5.44 7.96
CA VAL A 29 -2.61 -4.39 7.26
C VAL A 29 -2.91 -3.04 7.89
N VAL A 30 -1.85 -2.31 8.15
CA VAL A 30 -1.88 -0.95 8.67
C VAL A 30 -1.49 -0.01 7.53
N GLY A 31 -2.36 0.94 7.21
CA GLY A 31 -2.04 2.04 6.29
C GLY A 31 -1.07 3.00 6.96
N THR A 32 -0.07 3.48 6.22
CA THR A 32 0.84 4.52 6.73
C THR A 32 0.34 5.91 6.37
N SER A 33 0.79 6.92 7.11
CA SER A 33 0.56 8.32 6.76
C SER A 33 1.35 8.78 5.55
N SER A 34 2.51 8.19 5.25
CA SER A 34 3.25 8.46 4.00
C SER A 34 2.43 8.03 2.79
N ARG A 35 2.33 8.89 1.78
CA ARG A 35 1.43 8.73 0.62
C ARG A 35 2.16 8.86 -0.71
N PHE A 36 1.63 8.17 -1.72
CA PHE A 36 1.84 8.50 -3.12
C PHE A 36 0.81 9.52 -3.56
N TYR A 37 1.19 10.43 -4.44
CA TYR A 37 0.33 11.45 -5.02
C TYR A 37 0.40 11.35 -6.54
N THR A 38 -0.75 11.36 -7.20
CA THR A 38 -0.86 11.54 -8.64
C THR A 38 -1.60 12.83 -8.92
N VAL A 39 -0.99 13.71 -9.71
CA VAL A 39 -1.58 14.95 -10.19
C VAL A 39 -1.85 14.83 -11.69
N VAL A 40 -3.11 14.87 -12.08
CA VAL A 40 -3.54 14.84 -13.48
C VAL A 40 -4.01 16.23 -13.88
N ARG A 41 -3.47 16.78 -14.97
CA ARG A 41 -3.88 18.05 -15.55
C ARG A 41 -4.20 17.90 -17.03
N SER A 42 -5.31 18.50 -17.45
CA SER A 42 -5.69 18.58 -18.86
C SER A 42 -5.40 19.97 -19.42
N ALA A 43 -4.77 20.00 -20.61
CA ALA A 43 -4.54 21.20 -21.40
C ALA A 43 -4.94 21.00 -22.87
N LEU A 44 -5.32 22.08 -23.55
CA LEU A 44 -5.56 22.09 -24.98
C LEU A 44 -4.27 22.50 -25.70
N SER A 45 -3.81 21.71 -26.66
CA SER A 45 -2.72 22.06 -27.57
C SER A 45 -3.28 22.67 -28.84
N GLU A 46 -2.72 23.81 -29.25
CA GLU A 46 -3.03 24.51 -30.50
C GLU A 46 -2.41 23.86 -31.75
N LYS A 47 -1.48 22.90 -31.55
CA LYS A 47 -0.88 22.10 -32.63
C LYS A 47 -1.54 20.73 -32.63
N ALA A 48 -2.37 20.45 -33.62
CA ALA A 48 -3.01 19.14 -33.80
C ALA A 48 -3.28 18.84 -35.28
N GLU A 49 -2.82 17.68 -35.74
CA GLU A 49 -3.16 17.12 -37.05
C GLU A 49 -4.04 15.86 -36.93
N ASP A 50 -4.22 15.28 -35.72
CA ASP A 50 -4.91 13.99 -35.49
C ASP A 50 -5.83 13.96 -34.25
N SER A 51 -6.81 13.03 -34.26
CA SER A 51 -7.74 12.68 -33.17
C SER A 51 -7.12 11.91 -31.99
N SER A 52 -5.82 12.12 -31.74
CA SER A 52 -5.05 11.43 -30.69
C SER A 52 -4.92 12.27 -29.42
N ILE A 53 -4.71 11.60 -28.27
CA ILE A 53 -4.42 12.24 -26.98
C ILE A 53 -2.94 12.06 -26.66
N MET A 54 -2.23 13.16 -26.41
CA MET A 54 -0.83 13.12 -25.98
C MET A 54 -0.77 13.08 -24.45
N ILE A 55 -0.15 12.04 -23.89
CA ILE A 55 -0.06 11.83 -22.45
C ILE A 55 1.41 11.87 -22.04
N THR A 56 1.75 12.68 -21.05
CA THR A 56 3.11 12.72 -20.49
C THR A 56 3.04 12.43 -19.00
N ALA A 57 3.62 11.31 -18.59
CA ALA A 57 3.77 10.92 -17.20
C ALA A 57 5.19 11.20 -16.70
N ARG A 58 5.32 11.80 -15.53
CA ARG A 58 6.60 12.22 -14.93
C ARG A 58 6.68 11.77 -13.48
N SER A 59 7.88 11.43 -13.02
CA SER A 59 8.19 11.31 -11.60
C SER A 59 9.41 12.18 -11.25
N PRO A 60 9.19 13.47 -10.90
CA PRO A 60 10.25 14.47 -10.73
C PRO A 60 11.34 14.16 -9.70
N GLN A 61 11.10 13.20 -8.79
CA GLN A 61 12.07 12.77 -7.77
C GLN A 61 13.23 11.95 -8.35
N PHE A 62 13.08 11.44 -9.58
CA PHE A 62 14.02 10.53 -10.23
C PHE A 62 14.59 11.12 -11.53
N ARG A 63 15.80 10.69 -11.88
CA ARG A 63 16.39 10.95 -13.19
C ARG A 63 15.72 10.07 -14.24
N ASP A 64 15.54 10.63 -15.44
CA ASP A 64 15.03 9.92 -16.62
C ASP A 64 13.68 9.21 -16.41
N ALA A 65 12.86 9.72 -15.49
CA ALA A 65 11.53 9.22 -15.15
C ALA A 65 10.44 10.08 -15.82
N GLU A 66 10.49 10.14 -17.15
CA GLU A 66 9.47 10.76 -17.99
C GLU A 66 9.08 9.80 -19.11
N TRP A 67 7.78 9.61 -19.30
CA TRP A 67 7.21 8.70 -20.27
C TRP A 67 6.11 9.41 -21.07
N SER A 68 6.31 9.54 -22.37
CA SER A 68 5.33 10.12 -23.28
C SER A 68 4.62 9.03 -24.07
N TYR A 69 3.31 9.15 -24.21
CA TYR A 69 2.45 8.22 -24.92
C TYR A 69 1.50 8.97 -25.85
N ARG A 70 1.19 8.35 -26.98
CA ARG A 70 0.07 8.72 -27.84
C ARG A 70 -1.04 7.69 -27.65
N ALA A 71 -2.23 8.15 -27.26
CA ALA A 71 -3.42 7.32 -27.13
C ALA A 71 -4.38 7.57 -28.30
N GLU A 72 -4.80 6.51 -28.95
CA GLU A 72 -5.70 6.52 -30.10
C GLU A 72 -6.86 5.54 -29.89
N LEU A 73 -8.03 5.90 -30.43
CA LEU A 73 -9.17 4.99 -30.50
C LEU A 73 -8.98 4.01 -31.66
N SER A 74 -9.04 2.72 -31.37
CA SER A 74 -9.06 1.68 -32.39
C SER A 74 -10.41 1.66 -33.12
N GLU A 75 -10.38 1.81 -34.44
CA GLU A 75 -11.57 1.71 -35.30
C GLU A 75 -12.01 0.25 -35.54
N THR A 76 -11.11 -0.72 -35.40
CA THR A 76 -11.41 -2.14 -35.58
C THR A 76 -11.88 -2.77 -34.25
N ASN A 77 -13.00 -3.51 -34.31
CA ASN A 77 -13.62 -4.33 -33.24
C ASN A 77 -14.28 -3.61 -32.05
N GLY A 78 -14.62 -2.33 -32.17
CA GLY A 78 -15.41 -1.60 -31.17
C GLY A 78 -14.57 -1.03 -30.02
N GLN A 79 -14.19 0.24 -30.19
CA GLN A 79 -13.71 1.15 -29.14
C GLN A 79 -12.48 0.68 -28.32
N GLY A 80 -11.53 -0.04 -28.90
CA GLY A 80 -10.25 -0.31 -28.22
C GLY A 80 -9.41 0.96 -28.01
N ILE A 81 -8.47 0.95 -27.06
CA ILE A 81 -7.44 1.99 -26.92
C ILE A 81 -6.10 1.43 -27.36
N ILE A 82 -5.45 2.11 -28.30
CA ILE A 82 -4.06 1.87 -28.69
C ILE A 82 -3.20 2.91 -27.97
N LEU A 83 -2.26 2.44 -27.14
CA LEU A 83 -1.33 3.30 -26.42
C LEU A 83 0.08 3.05 -26.94
N THR A 84 0.65 4.02 -27.63
CA THR A 84 1.98 3.93 -28.26
C THR A 84 2.95 4.83 -27.50
N GLN A 85 4.04 4.28 -26.97
CA GLN A 85 5.08 5.09 -26.34
C GLN A 85 5.83 5.89 -27.41
N VAL A 86 5.91 7.21 -27.22
CA VAL A 86 6.59 8.13 -28.15
C VAL A 86 7.95 8.48 -27.57
N GLY A 87 9.01 8.28 -28.35
CA GLY A 87 10.38 8.64 -27.97
C GLY A 87 10.76 10.06 -28.37
N SER A 88 11.67 10.67 -27.61
CA SER A 88 12.47 11.80 -28.08
C SER A 88 13.69 11.25 -28.84
N GLN A 89 14.07 11.85 -29.97
CA GLN A 89 15.15 11.35 -30.82
C GLN A 89 16.52 11.18 -30.11
N ASP A 90 16.72 11.84 -28.96
CA ASP A 90 18.00 11.87 -28.23
C ASP A 90 18.02 11.08 -26.90
N ARG A 91 16.95 10.37 -26.52
CA ARG A 91 16.94 9.59 -25.26
C ARG A 91 16.27 8.22 -25.43
N PRO A 92 16.94 7.11 -25.04
CA PRO A 92 16.29 5.81 -24.99
C PRO A 92 15.13 5.85 -24.00
N THR A 93 13.91 5.57 -24.46
CA THR A 93 12.73 5.54 -23.60
C THR A 93 12.78 4.31 -22.69
N SER A 94 12.96 4.54 -21.39
CA SER A 94 12.78 3.47 -20.40
C SER A 94 11.32 2.99 -20.44
N LYS A 95 11.09 1.67 -20.44
CA LYS A 95 9.73 1.12 -20.38
C LYS A 95 9.32 0.97 -18.92
N ASN A 96 8.16 1.50 -18.54
CA ASN A 96 7.57 1.29 -17.22
C ASN A 96 6.16 0.70 -17.36
N LYS A 97 6.07 -0.64 -17.23
CA LYS A 97 4.82 -1.39 -17.38
C LYS A 97 3.73 -0.95 -16.40
N PHE A 98 4.10 -0.57 -15.17
CA PHE A 98 3.13 -0.12 -14.18
C PHE A 98 2.45 1.18 -14.62
N ILE A 99 3.24 2.17 -15.08
CA ILE A 99 2.70 3.44 -15.60
C ILE A 99 1.87 3.20 -16.86
N GLU A 100 2.40 2.44 -17.83
CA GLU A 100 1.73 2.17 -19.10
C GLU A 100 0.38 1.46 -18.90
N HIS A 101 0.34 0.40 -18.08
CA HIS A 101 -0.88 -0.35 -17.82
C HIS A 101 -1.89 0.46 -17.01
N SER A 102 -1.46 1.23 -16.01
CA SER A 102 -2.35 2.14 -15.28
C SER A 102 -3.00 3.16 -16.20
N ILE A 103 -2.24 3.76 -17.13
CA ILE A 103 -2.79 4.72 -18.09
C ILE A 103 -3.78 4.00 -19.03
N ARG A 104 -3.35 2.92 -19.69
CA ARG A 104 -4.16 2.22 -20.70
C ARG A 104 -5.48 1.72 -20.13
N GLU A 105 -5.45 1.00 -19.01
CA GLU A 105 -6.65 0.37 -18.47
C GLU A 105 -7.58 1.39 -17.78
N SER A 106 -7.04 2.46 -17.20
CA SER A 106 -7.88 3.55 -16.64
C SER A 106 -8.60 4.32 -17.74
N LEU A 107 -7.92 4.62 -18.85
CA LEU A 107 -8.57 5.21 -20.02
C LEU A 107 -9.66 4.29 -20.57
N ARG A 108 -9.35 2.99 -20.70
CA ARG A 108 -10.28 1.97 -21.22
C ARG A 108 -11.53 1.87 -20.36
N LEU A 109 -11.38 1.85 -19.03
CA LEU A 109 -12.52 1.83 -18.12
C LEU A 109 -13.29 3.15 -18.13
N SER A 110 -12.61 4.29 -18.23
CA SER A 110 -13.25 5.61 -18.36
C SER A 110 -14.18 5.67 -19.56
N ILE A 111 -13.76 5.15 -20.72
CA ILE A 111 -14.62 5.02 -21.92
C ILE A 111 -15.87 4.20 -21.60
N ALA A 112 -15.70 3.04 -20.96
CA ALA A 112 -16.79 2.12 -20.70
C ALA A 112 -17.84 2.64 -19.70
N LEU A 113 -17.41 3.50 -18.77
CA LEU A 113 -18.26 4.07 -17.72
C LEU A 113 -19.01 5.33 -18.17
N GLN A 114 -18.52 5.99 -19.21
CA GLN A 114 -19.26 7.06 -19.87
C GLN A 114 -20.36 6.44 -20.75
N SER A 115 -21.57 7.02 -20.76
CA SER A 115 -22.69 6.44 -21.51
C SER A 115 -22.38 6.32 -23.00
N GLU A 116 -22.95 5.32 -23.70
CA GLU A 116 -22.71 5.08 -25.15
C GLU A 116 -22.94 6.30 -26.06
N LYS A 117 -23.62 7.35 -25.55
CA LYS A 117 -23.87 8.61 -26.26
C LYS A 117 -22.99 9.78 -25.83
N SER A 118 -22.05 9.60 -24.91
CA SER A 118 -21.37 10.73 -24.28
C SER A 118 -19.89 10.45 -24.03
N LYS A 119 -19.04 11.19 -24.75
CA LYS A 119 -17.83 11.83 -24.22
C LYS A 119 -16.42 11.22 -24.33
N LEU A 120 -16.14 10.09 -24.98
CA LEU A 120 -14.80 10.02 -25.63
C LEU A 120 -14.84 10.69 -26.99
N LYS A 121 -15.94 10.51 -27.72
CA LYS A 121 -16.26 11.39 -28.84
C LYS A 121 -16.40 12.83 -28.39
N SER A 122 -17.06 13.18 -27.29
CA SER A 122 -17.07 14.60 -26.85
C SER A 122 -15.74 15.13 -26.28
N PHE A 123 -14.82 14.30 -25.76
CA PHE A 123 -13.45 14.75 -25.43
C PHE A 123 -12.59 14.86 -26.71
N ALA A 124 -12.95 14.15 -27.78
CA ALA A 124 -12.36 14.26 -29.12
C ALA A 124 -13.11 15.21 -30.07
N ASP A 125 -14.34 15.63 -29.74
CA ASP A 125 -15.27 16.45 -30.55
C ASP A 125 -15.39 17.86 -29.92
N GLU A 126 -15.12 18.06 -28.61
CA GLU A 126 -14.73 19.37 -28.05
C GLU A 126 -13.42 19.89 -28.66
N CYS A 127 -12.75 19.09 -29.51
CA CYS A 127 -11.63 19.47 -30.37
C CYS A 127 -12.02 20.38 -31.55
N LEU A 128 -13.32 20.59 -31.82
CA LEU A 128 -13.78 21.57 -32.80
C LEU A 128 -14.14 22.89 -32.11
N SER A 129 -13.20 23.83 -32.13
CA SER A 129 -13.59 25.24 -31.95
C SER A 129 -14.59 25.64 -33.05
N LYS A 130 -15.46 26.62 -32.77
CA LYS A 130 -16.39 27.21 -33.77
C LYS A 130 -15.68 27.69 -35.06
N ASP A 131 -14.34 27.77 -35.02
CA ASP A 131 -13.47 28.27 -36.08
C ASP A 131 -12.80 27.13 -36.89
N GLY A 132 -13.13 25.85 -36.64
CA GLY A 132 -12.68 24.72 -37.48
C GLY A 132 -11.24 24.24 -37.26
N ALA A 133 -10.51 24.78 -36.29
CA ALA A 133 -9.18 24.28 -35.93
C ALA A 133 -9.24 23.03 -35.03
N ILE A 134 -8.51 21.97 -35.41
CA ILE A 134 -8.32 20.74 -34.61
C ILE A 134 -7.44 21.09 -33.41
N ARG A 135 -7.82 20.66 -32.19
CA ARG A 135 -7.00 20.80 -30.97
C ARG A 135 -6.65 19.41 -30.42
N THR A 136 -5.41 19.21 -29.96
CA THR A 136 -4.98 17.94 -29.34
C THR A 136 -5.10 18.12 -27.83
N HIS A 137 -5.78 17.21 -27.15
CA HIS A 137 -5.77 17.18 -25.69
C HIS A 137 -4.42 16.64 -25.21
N CYS A 138 -3.79 17.40 -24.31
CA CYS A 138 -2.59 16.97 -23.61
C CYS A 138 -2.94 16.63 -22.15
N LEU A 139 -2.63 15.41 -21.74
CA LEU A 139 -2.75 14.96 -20.36
C LEU A 139 -1.35 14.95 -19.72
N SER A 140 -1.15 15.82 -18.74
CA SER A 140 0.04 15.84 -17.89
C SER A 140 -0.24 15.05 -16.63
N ILE A 141 0.60 14.08 -16.32
CA ILE A 141 0.51 13.26 -15.11
C ILE A 141 1.83 13.39 -14.34
N ASP A 142 1.78 13.88 -13.10
CA ASP A 142 2.93 13.89 -12.20
C ASP A 142 2.68 12.87 -11.07
N VAL A 143 3.65 11.97 -10.86
CA VAL A 143 3.62 10.92 -9.83
C VAL A 143 4.71 11.21 -8.80
N LEU A 144 4.30 11.50 -7.58
CA LEU A 144 5.15 11.86 -6.46
C LEU A 144 4.94 10.88 -5.30
N ALA A 145 5.94 10.72 -4.44
CA ALA A 145 5.83 9.94 -3.22
C ALA A 145 6.51 10.66 -2.07
N ASP A 146 5.93 10.55 -0.88
CA ASP A 146 6.62 10.95 0.34
C ASP A 146 7.96 10.23 0.47
N ASN A 147 8.92 10.90 1.11
CA ASN A 147 10.31 10.46 1.18
C ASN A 147 10.45 9.05 1.78
N ASP A 148 9.55 8.67 2.68
CA ASP A 148 9.58 7.40 3.39
C ASP A 148 9.38 6.16 2.51
N PHE A 149 8.92 6.31 1.26
CA PHE A 149 8.84 5.18 0.32
C PHE A 149 10.20 4.72 -0.20
N TYR A 150 11.23 5.54 -0.02
CA TYR A 150 12.56 5.33 -0.58
C TYR A 150 13.65 5.60 0.45
N SER A 151 14.73 4.82 0.39
CA SER A 151 15.88 5.05 1.26
C SER A 151 16.48 6.43 0.96
N GLN A 152 16.47 7.30 1.99
CA GLN A 152 17.01 8.65 1.88
C GLN A 152 18.53 8.65 2.08
N PRO A 153 19.27 9.59 1.45
CA PRO A 153 20.71 9.73 1.65
C PRO A 153 21.10 9.74 3.14
N ARG A 154 22.17 9.03 3.48
CA ARG A 154 22.70 8.93 4.85
C ARG A 154 23.80 9.96 5.08
N GLY A 155 23.87 10.51 6.29
CA GLY A 155 24.90 11.48 6.69
C GLY A 155 24.59 12.96 6.40
N GLN A 156 23.38 13.29 5.93
CA GLN A 156 22.90 14.67 5.94
C GLN A 156 22.44 15.05 7.36
N ILE A 157 22.82 16.24 7.82
CA ILE A 157 22.47 16.77 9.16
C ILE A 157 21.00 17.19 9.19
N ASP A 158 20.50 17.72 8.08
CA ASP A 158 19.12 18.21 7.96
C ASP A 158 18.18 17.12 7.46
N ASP A 159 16.92 17.18 7.92
CA ASP A 159 15.86 16.31 7.42
C ASP A 159 15.63 16.55 5.92
N PRO A 160 15.42 15.48 5.13
CA PRO A 160 15.15 15.63 3.70
C PRO A 160 13.90 16.49 3.46
N VAL A 161 14.03 17.48 2.57
CA VAL A 161 12.88 18.29 2.12
C VAL A 161 11.80 17.39 1.51
N PRO A 162 10.50 17.73 1.61
CA PRO A 162 9.44 16.94 1.00
C PRO A 162 9.66 16.72 -0.50
N PHE A 163 9.34 15.52 -0.99
CA PHE A 163 9.60 15.08 -2.37
C PHE A 163 11.08 15.24 -2.78
N ASN A 164 11.99 14.81 -1.90
CA ASN A 164 13.43 14.93 -2.09
C ASN A 164 13.87 14.29 -3.41
N ARG A 165 14.74 14.99 -4.15
CA ARG A 165 15.32 14.49 -5.40
C ARG A 165 16.46 13.54 -5.07
N LEU A 166 16.24 12.25 -5.28
CA LEU A 166 17.19 11.19 -4.91
C LEU A 166 18.40 11.09 -5.85
N ASN A 167 18.43 11.87 -6.94
CA ASN A 167 19.55 11.91 -7.88
C ASN A 167 19.93 10.52 -8.45
N THR A 168 18.98 9.60 -8.48
CA THR A 168 19.11 8.23 -8.99
C THR A 168 17.96 7.93 -9.95
N THR A 169 18.04 6.78 -10.62
CA THR A 169 16.98 6.26 -11.49
C THR A 169 16.05 5.33 -10.70
N LEU A 170 14.82 5.15 -11.19
CA LEU A 170 13.78 4.37 -10.49
C LEU A 170 14.15 2.88 -10.32
N ASP A 171 15.00 2.33 -11.18
CA ASP A 171 15.51 0.96 -11.09
C ASP A 171 16.61 0.79 -10.02
N LYS A 172 17.28 1.87 -9.64
CA LYS A 172 18.39 1.86 -8.68
C LYS A 172 18.01 2.32 -7.28
N VAL A 173 16.82 2.90 -7.12
CA VAL A 173 16.38 3.38 -5.80
C VAL A 173 16.01 2.20 -4.90
N HIS A 174 16.51 2.23 -3.67
CA HIS A 174 16.10 1.29 -2.63
C HIS A 174 14.73 1.69 -2.08
N LYS A 175 13.85 0.69 -1.92
CA LYS A 175 12.48 0.86 -1.44
C LYS A 175 12.39 0.35 -0.01
N THR A 176 11.68 1.08 0.84
CA THR A 176 11.56 0.80 2.29
C THR A 176 10.52 -0.27 2.65
N GLY A 177 9.96 -0.98 1.66
CA GLY A 177 8.93 -2.00 1.90
C GLY A 177 7.50 -1.47 2.10
N LEU A 178 7.26 -0.15 2.04
CA LEU A 178 5.94 0.48 2.17
C LEU A 178 4.91 0.15 1.06
N GLY A 179 5.28 -0.66 0.06
CA GLY A 179 4.39 -1.00 -1.05
C GLY A 179 4.30 0.11 -2.10
N SER A 180 5.42 0.72 -2.49
CA SER A 180 5.45 1.83 -3.45
C SER A 180 4.76 1.51 -4.78
N SER A 181 4.88 0.29 -5.31
CA SER A 181 4.22 -0.08 -6.57
C SER A 181 2.69 -0.13 -6.46
N SER A 182 2.13 -0.64 -5.35
CA SER A 182 0.67 -0.69 -5.16
C SER A 182 0.10 0.69 -4.91
N ALA A 183 0.71 1.49 -4.02
CA ALA A 183 0.28 2.86 -3.75
C ALA A 183 0.35 3.74 -5.02
N MET A 184 1.41 3.59 -5.82
CA MET A 184 1.55 4.26 -7.11
C MET A 184 0.46 3.84 -8.10
N VAL A 185 0.26 2.54 -8.34
CA VAL A 185 -0.76 2.04 -9.28
C VAL A 185 -2.15 2.50 -8.85
N THR A 186 -2.48 2.38 -7.56
CA THR A 186 -3.79 2.80 -7.04
C THR A 186 -3.99 4.30 -7.20
N SER A 187 -3.03 5.15 -6.82
CA SER A 187 -3.17 6.61 -6.98
C SER A 187 -3.29 7.02 -8.45
N LEU A 188 -2.52 6.38 -9.34
CA LEU A 188 -2.52 6.66 -10.77
C LEU A 188 -3.85 6.26 -11.42
N CYS A 189 -4.32 5.03 -11.16
CA CYS A 189 -5.61 4.57 -11.66
C CYS A 189 -6.75 5.44 -11.14
N SER A 190 -6.72 5.78 -9.84
CA SER A 190 -7.73 6.64 -9.22
C SER A 190 -7.78 8.02 -9.88
N ALA A 191 -6.63 8.69 -9.98
CA ALA A 191 -6.56 10.06 -10.49
C ALA A 191 -7.00 10.14 -11.94
N ILE A 192 -6.55 9.21 -12.79
CA ILE A 192 -6.95 9.17 -14.21
C ILE A 192 -8.46 8.90 -14.33
N LEU A 193 -8.96 7.87 -13.62
CA LEU A 193 -10.36 7.46 -13.72
C LEU A 193 -11.31 8.56 -13.24
N ILE A 194 -11.01 9.20 -12.09
CA ILE A 194 -11.80 10.30 -11.52
C ILE A 194 -11.71 11.54 -12.43
N HIS A 195 -10.52 11.89 -12.91
CA HIS A 195 -10.33 13.06 -13.77
C HIS A 195 -11.13 12.96 -15.08
N LEU A 196 -11.19 11.76 -15.65
CA LEU A 196 -11.81 11.51 -16.96
C LEU A 196 -13.27 11.05 -16.87
N THR A 197 -13.78 10.71 -15.69
CA THR A 197 -15.15 10.19 -15.52
C THR A 197 -15.92 11.06 -14.52
N PRO A 198 -16.55 12.17 -14.98
CA PRO A 198 -17.23 13.12 -14.08
C PRO A 198 -18.39 12.52 -13.25
N SER A 199 -18.91 11.34 -13.64
CA SER A 199 -19.93 10.63 -12.88
C SER A 199 -19.40 9.90 -11.64
N LEU A 200 -18.07 9.83 -11.47
CA LEU A 200 -17.42 9.25 -10.31
C LEU A 200 -16.96 10.35 -9.35
N ASP A 201 -17.37 10.24 -8.10
CA ASP A 201 -16.81 11.00 -7.00
C ASP A 201 -15.82 10.11 -6.23
N GLY A 202 -14.55 10.48 -6.22
CA GLY A 202 -13.48 9.75 -5.52
C GLY A 202 -13.64 9.65 -4.01
N ARG A 203 -14.58 10.40 -3.42
CA ARG A 203 -14.92 10.35 -1.99
C ARG A 203 -15.94 9.26 -1.66
N LEU A 204 -16.62 8.68 -2.65
CA LEU A 204 -17.63 7.64 -2.46
C LEU A 204 -17.03 6.23 -2.43
N ASP A 205 -17.55 5.37 -1.55
CA ASP A 205 -17.11 3.97 -1.44
C ASP A 205 -17.41 3.16 -2.71
N SER A 206 -18.46 3.50 -3.46
CA SER A 206 -18.76 2.88 -4.76
C SER A 206 -17.66 3.13 -5.79
N THR A 207 -17.10 4.35 -5.83
CA THR A 207 -15.94 4.69 -6.66
C THR A 207 -14.70 3.96 -6.17
N ARG A 208 -14.47 3.90 -4.85
CA ARG A 208 -13.34 3.18 -4.26
C ARG A 208 -13.34 1.69 -4.59
N GLN A 209 -14.51 1.04 -4.62
CA GLN A 209 -14.64 -0.36 -5.04
C GLN A 209 -14.25 -0.57 -6.51
N ILE A 210 -14.70 0.30 -7.41
CA ILE A 210 -14.33 0.23 -8.84
C ILE A 210 -12.82 0.42 -8.99
N VAL A 211 -12.26 1.44 -8.33
CA VAL A 211 -10.82 1.73 -8.32
C VAL A 211 -10.02 0.56 -7.74
N HIS A 212 -10.48 -0.04 -6.64
CA HIS A 212 -9.86 -1.22 -6.05
C HIS A 212 -9.75 -2.34 -7.08
N ASN A 213 -10.86 -2.71 -7.72
CA ASN A 213 -10.89 -3.81 -8.68
C ASN A 213 -9.99 -3.51 -9.89
N LEU A 214 -10.02 -2.28 -10.41
CA LEU A 214 -9.14 -1.83 -11.49
C LEU A 214 -7.66 -1.90 -11.09
N ALA A 215 -7.31 -1.37 -9.92
CA ALA A 215 -5.93 -1.37 -9.43
C ALA A 215 -5.41 -2.79 -9.16
N GLN A 216 -6.25 -3.70 -8.64
CA GLN A 216 -5.91 -5.12 -8.48
C GLN A 216 -5.60 -5.77 -9.83
N TYR A 217 -6.42 -5.50 -10.85
CA TYR A 217 -6.19 -5.99 -12.20
C TYR A 217 -4.90 -5.43 -12.80
N VAL A 218 -4.71 -4.12 -12.78
CA VAL A 218 -3.53 -3.45 -13.35
C VAL A 218 -2.24 -3.89 -12.67
N HIS A 219 -2.25 -3.99 -11.33
CA HIS A 219 -1.09 -4.45 -10.59
C HIS A 219 -0.76 -5.91 -10.91
N SER A 220 -1.77 -6.78 -10.97
CA SER A 220 -1.60 -8.18 -11.39
C SER A 220 -1.10 -8.30 -12.84
N LEU A 221 -1.59 -7.45 -13.74
CA LEU A 221 -1.16 -7.39 -15.14
C LEU A 221 0.32 -7.00 -15.26
N ALA A 222 0.75 -5.98 -14.51
CA ALA A 222 2.14 -5.54 -14.49
C ALA A 222 3.09 -6.58 -13.86
N GLN A 223 2.60 -7.33 -12.86
CA GLN A 223 3.36 -8.43 -12.22
C GLN A 223 3.33 -9.73 -13.02
N GLY A 224 2.40 -9.90 -13.95
CA GLY A 224 2.18 -11.13 -14.72
C GLY A 224 1.52 -12.27 -13.93
N LYS A 225 0.99 -11.99 -12.73
CA LYS A 225 0.28 -12.96 -11.88
C LYS A 225 -0.63 -12.25 -10.90
N VAL A 226 -1.65 -12.94 -10.40
CA VAL A 226 -2.45 -12.42 -9.30
C VAL A 226 -1.61 -12.46 -8.02
N GLY A 227 -1.36 -11.30 -7.43
CA GLY A 227 -0.75 -11.16 -6.10
C GLY A 227 -1.75 -11.31 -4.96
N SER A 228 -1.30 -11.22 -3.71
CA SER A 228 -2.20 -11.25 -2.53
C SER A 228 -3.25 -10.15 -2.56
N GLY A 229 -2.92 -8.98 -3.11
CA GLY A 229 -3.81 -7.83 -3.25
C GLY A 229 -4.00 -7.00 -1.97
N PHE A 230 -3.42 -7.39 -0.83
CA PHE A 230 -3.57 -6.61 0.42
C PHE A 230 -2.91 -5.23 0.33
N ASP A 231 -1.88 -5.10 -0.48
CA ASP A 231 -1.10 -3.87 -0.69
C ASP A 231 -1.88 -2.85 -1.53
N VAL A 232 -2.59 -3.29 -2.57
CA VAL A 232 -3.57 -2.48 -3.30
C VAL A 232 -4.76 -2.16 -2.41
N SER A 233 -5.28 -3.14 -1.67
CA SER A 233 -6.40 -2.93 -0.74
C SER A 233 -6.07 -1.87 0.31
N ALA A 234 -4.87 -1.87 0.87
CA ALA A 234 -4.44 -0.87 1.85
C ALA A 234 -4.32 0.52 1.26
N ALA A 235 -3.83 0.64 0.02
CA ALA A 235 -3.82 1.91 -0.70
C ALA A 235 -5.24 2.46 -0.94
N VAL A 236 -6.25 1.60 -1.07
CA VAL A 236 -7.66 2.02 -1.27
C VAL A 236 -8.36 2.35 0.05
N TRP A 237 -8.20 1.50 1.05
CA TRP A 237 -9.05 1.47 2.25
C TRP A 237 -8.34 1.90 3.54
N GLY A 238 -7.00 2.00 3.55
CA GLY A 238 -6.22 2.28 4.75
C GLY A 238 -6.05 1.03 5.61
N SER A 239 -6.10 1.19 6.93
CA SER A 239 -5.93 0.10 7.90
C SER A 239 -7.15 -0.83 7.95
N HIS A 240 -6.92 -2.13 7.77
CA HIS A 240 -7.99 -3.13 7.77
C HIS A 240 -7.45 -4.55 7.99
N GLU A 241 -8.35 -5.45 8.36
CA GLU A 241 -8.16 -6.89 8.19
C GLU A 241 -8.53 -7.26 6.75
N TYR A 242 -7.66 -8.02 6.11
CA TYR A 242 -7.76 -8.37 4.70
C TYR A 242 -7.82 -9.88 4.49
N ARG A 243 -8.77 -10.33 3.67
CA ARG A 243 -8.79 -11.65 3.03
C ARG A 243 -8.74 -11.47 1.52
N ARG A 244 -7.85 -12.21 0.87
CA ARG A 244 -7.61 -12.14 -0.57
C ARG A 244 -8.84 -12.53 -1.39
N PHE A 245 -9.05 -11.83 -2.51
CA PHE A 245 -10.04 -12.18 -3.53
C PHE A 245 -9.59 -13.36 -4.41
N SER A 246 -10.54 -14.15 -4.89
CA SER A 246 -10.32 -15.24 -5.84
C SER A 246 -10.00 -14.71 -7.24
N GLU A 247 -9.10 -15.37 -7.96
CA GLU A 247 -8.78 -15.03 -9.36
C GLU A 247 -10.02 -15.00 -10.28
N LYS A 248 -11.09 -15.70 -9.90
CA LYS A 248 -12.40 -15.66 -10.57
C LYS A 248 -12.99 -14.25 -10.67
N CYS A 249 -12.65 -13.35 -9.74
CA CYS A 249 -13.09 -11.95 -9.79
C CYS A 249 -12.57 -11.22 -11.04
N LEU A 250 -11.41 -11.61 -11.57
CA LEU A 250 -10.85 -11.02 -12.78
C LEU A 250 -11.42 -11.60 -14.07
N ASN A 251 -12.32 -12.59 -13.99
CA ASN A 251 -12.99 -13.19 -15.15
C ASN A 251 -12.06 -13.54 -16.33
N GLY A 252 -10.87 -14.08 -16.04
CA GLY A 252 -9.90 -14.48 -17.05
C GLY A 252 -9.17 -13.33 -17.76
N LEU A 253 -9.36 -12.06 -17.36
CA LEU A 253 -8.76 -10.88 -18.01
C LEU A 253 -7.24 -10.98 -18.20
N LEU A 254 -6.51 -11.62 -17.27
CA LEU A 254 -5.05 -11.76 -17.35
C LEU A 254 -4.59 -12.73 -18.44
N SER A 255 -5.48 -13.61 -18.92
CA SER A 255 -5.17 -14.59 -19.96
C SER A 255 -5.49 -14.09 -21.37
N ILE A 256 -6.21 -12.97 -21.49
CA ILE A 256 -6.60 -12.37 -22.77
C ILE A 256 -5.46 -11.47 -23.26
N ASP A 257 -5.16 -11.50 -24.55
CA ASP A 257 -4.24 -10.53 -25.14
C ASP A 257 -4.80 -9.11 -24.94
N GLY A 258 -3.99 -8.20 -24.40
CA GLY A 258 -4.38 -6.82 -24.12
C GLY A 258 -4.93 -6.07 -25.34
N SER A 259 -4.57 -6.49 -26.57
CA SER A 259 -5.13 -5.96 -27.82
C SER A 259 -6.62 -6.32 -28.04
N GLN A 260 -7.09 -7.41 -27.44
CA GLN A 260 -8.45 -7.95 -27.59
C GLN A 260 -9.41 -7.45 -26.51
N ILE A 261 -8.90 -6.84 -25.43
CA ILE A 261 -9.72 -6.34 -24.33
C ILE A 261 -10.39 -5.03 -24.75
N THR A 262 -11.70 -5.08 -24.93
CA THR A 262 -12.54 -3.90 -25.21
C THR A 262 -12.94 -3.18 -23.91
N PRO A 263 -13.37 -1.90 -23.97
CA PRO A 263 -13.93 -1.20 -22.81
C PRO A 263 -15.04 -1.98 -22.11
N LYS A 264 -15.93 -2.60 -22.90
CA LYS A 264 -17.03 -3.42 -22.37
C LYS A 264 -16.50 -4.64 -21.62
N ILE A 265 -15.57 -5.40 -22.19
CA ILE A 265 -14.98 -6.59 -21.52
C ILE A 265 -14.34 -6.18 -20.19
N LEU A 266 -13.58 -5.08 -20.18
CA LEU A 266 -12.97 -4.59 -18.95
C LEU A 266 -14.03 -4.21 -17.90
N ARG A 267 -15.05 -3.43 -18.28
CA ARG A 267 -16.11 -3.02 -17.36
C ARG A 267 -16.90 -4.21 -16.82
N ASP A 268 -17.28 -5.14 -17.69
CA ASP A 268 -18.06 -6.33 -17.31
C ASP A 268 -17.31 -7.19 -16.29
N ALA A 269 -15.97 -7.16 -16.28
CA ALA A 269 -15.15 -7.85 -15.30
C ALA A 269 -14.88 -7.05 -14.01
N ILE A 270 -14.72 -5.72 -14.09
CA ILE A 270 -14.25 -4.88 -12.98
C ILE A 270 -15.39 -4.23 -12.18
N ASP A 271 -16.52 -3.91 -12.82
CA ASP A 271 -17.64 -3.21 -12.18
C ASP A 271 -18.40 -4.18 -11.25
N PRO A 272 -18.39 -3.98 -9.91
CA PRO A 272 -19.03 -4.90 -8.97
C PRO A 272 -20.56 -4.91 -9.08
N ARG A 273 -21.17 -3.97 -9.82
CA ARG A 273 -22.61 -3.98 -10.13
C ARG A 273 -22.97 -4.96 -11.24
N ILE A 274 -21.98 -5.34 -12.06
CA ILE A 274 -22.12 -6.26 -13.19
C ILE A 274 -21.52 -7.61 -12.80
N ASN A 275 -20.26 -7.63 -12.38
CA ASN A 275 -19.58 -8.82 -11.88
C ASN A 275 -19.78 -8.97 -10.36
N LEU A 276 -20.86 -9.65 -9.99
CA LEU A 276 -21.23 -9.87 -8.60
C LEU A 276 -20.24 -10.75 -7.82
N VAL A 277 -19.29 -11.42 -8.49
CA VAL A 277 -18.24 -12.23 -7.84
C VAL A 277 -17.38 -11.37 -6.90
N TRP A 278 -17.19 -10.08 -7.22
CA TRP A 278 -16.48 -9.14 -6.34
C TRP A 278 -17.18 -8.92 -4.99
N ASN A 279 -18.50 -9.11 -4.94
CA ASN A 279 -19.30 -8.95 -3.71
C ASN A 279 -19.61 -10.29 -3.04
N ASP A 280 -19.18 -11.41 -3.62
CA ASP A 280 -19.40 -12.73 -3.05
C ASP A 280 -18.57 -12.87 -1.75
N PRO A 281 -19.16 -13.26 -0.61
CA PRO A 281 -18.44 -13.34 0.66
C PRO A 281 -17.27 -14.34 0.67
N MET A 282 -17.26 -15.33 -0.23
CA MET A 282 -16.22 -16.36 -0.32
C MET A 282 -15.18 -16.04 -1.41
N ALA A 283 -15.61 -15.51 -2.55
CA ALA A 283 -14.76 -15.22 -3.70
C ALA A 283 -14.24 -13.78 -3.73
N GLY A 284 -15.04 -12.80 -3.31
CA GLY A 284 -14.63 -11.39 -3.21
C GLY A 284 -13.61 -11.16 -2.10
N PRO A 285 -12.93 -9.99 -2.10
CA PRO A 285 -12.06 -9.59 -1.00
C PRO A 285 -12.89 -9.35 0.27
N LYS A 286 -12.34 -9.70 1.43
CA LYS A 286 -12.93 -9.31 2.73
C LYS A 286 -12.10 -8.17 3.32
N ILE A 287 -12.74 -7.05 3.58
CA ILE A 287 -12.13 -5.84 4.15
C ILE A 287 -12.91 -5.50 5.42
N GLU A 288 -12.33 -5.76 6.58
CA GLU A 288 -12.94 -5.50 7.88
C GLU A 288 -12.15 -4.44 8.65
N ARG A 289 -12.84 -3.59 9.41
CA ARG A 289 -12.19 -2.51 10.16
C ARG A 289 -11.18 -3.08 11.16
N PHE A 290 -9.98 -2.51 11.16
CA PHE A 290 -8.91 -2.87 12.08
C PHE A 290 -8.10 -1.61 12.42
N SER A 291 -7.79 -1.45 13.71
CA SER A 291 -6.88 -0.43 14.20
C SER A 291 -5.95 -1.06 15.23
N ILE A 292 -4.71 -0.58 15.28
CA ILE A 292 -3.84 -0.84 16.43
C ILE A 292 -4.38 -0.07 17.65
N PRO A 293 -4.17 -0.53 18.89
CA PRO A 293 -4.79 0.04 20.08
C PRO A 293 -4.44 1.52 20.32
N LYS A 294 -5.36 2.31 20.87
CA LYS A 294 -5.13 3.71 21.26
C LYS A 294 -3.85 3.91 22.07
N PHE A 295 -3.17 5.02 21.81
CA PHE A 295 -1.90 5.37 22.46
C PHE A 295 -0.82 4.30 22.29
N THR A 296 -0.82 3.70 21.12
CA THR A 296 0.34 2.95 20.60
C THR A 296 0.84 3.66 19.35
N THR A 297 2.11 3.50 19.04
CA THR A 297 2.72 4.01 17.82
C THR A 297 3.44 2.86 17.12
N LEU A 298 3.10 2.62 15.87
CA LEU A 298 3.83 1.73 14.98
C LEU A 298 4.91 2.54 14.28
N ILE A 299 6.17 2.20 14.52
CA ILE A 299 7.34 2.84 13.94
C ILE A 299 8.02 1.85 13.01
N MET A 300 8.39 2.31 11.83
CA MET A 300 9.15 1.53 10.86
C MET A 300 10.58 2.03 10.75
N ALA A 301 11.49 1.11 10.41
CA ALA A 301 12.84 1.46 10.03
C ALA A 301 13.26 0.74 8.75
N ASP A 302 13.97 1.48 7.91
CA ASP A 302 14.73 0.99 6.76
C ASP A 302 16.02 0.36 7.27
N VAL A 303 16.28 -0.88 6.89
CA VAL A 303 17.49 -1.63 7.26
C VAL A 303 18.26 -1.90 5.97
N ASP A 304 19.48 -1.37 5.88
CA ASP A 304 20.33 -1.62 4.72
C ASP A 304 21.17 -2.86 4.98
N GLY A 305 20.51 -4.02 4.97
CA GLY A 305 21.16 -5.32 5.11
C GLY A 305 21.57 -5.96 3.79
N GLY A 306 21.33 -5.28 2.65
CA GLY A 306 21.65 -5.76 1.33
C GLY A 306 20.81 -6.94 0.82
N SER A 307 20.80 -7.07 -0.51
CA SER A 307 20.29 -8.18 -1.33
C SER A 307 18.81 -8.15 -1.78
N HIS A 308 18.65 -7.78 -3.05
CA HIS A 308 17.58 -8.26 -3.91
C HIS A 308 17.53 -9.79 -3.91
N THR A 309 16.46 -10.38 -3.35
CA THR A 309 16.12 -11.79 -3.64
C THR A 309 14.67 -11.91 -4.11
N PRO A 310 14.37 -11.60 -5.37
CA PRO A 310 13.06 -11.91 -5.96
C PRO A 310 12.92 -13.41 -6.19
N SER A 311 12.53 -14.18 -5.15
CA SER A 311 11.74 -15.43 -5.25
C SER A 311 11.29 -16.03 -3.91
N MET A 312 11.27 -15.26 -2.82
CA MET A 312 10.94 -15.78 -1.47
C MET A 312 9.58 -16.48 -1.41
N VAL A 313 8.54 -15.86 -1.99
CA VAL A 313 7.18 -16.44 -2.03
C VAL A 313 7.16 -17.80 -2.73
N GLY A 314 7.86 -17.94 -3.86
CA GLY A 314 7.88 -19.19 -4.62
C GLY A 314 8.53 -20.33 -3.84
N LYS A 315 9.63 -20.06 -3.14
CA LYS A 315 10.33 -21.04 -2.29
C LYS A 315 9.47 -21.52 -1.13
N VAL A 316 8.81 -20.60 -0.43
CA VAL A 316 7.91 -20.95 0.69
C VAL A 316 6.72 -21.77 0.22
N LEU A 317 6.10 -21.41 -0.90
CA LEU A 317 4.98 -22.19 -1.47
C LEU A 317 5.43 -23.57 -1.95
N LYS A 318 6.64 -23.67 -2.53
CA LYS A 318 7.23 -24.96 -2.91
C LYS A 318 7.43 -25.85 -1.68
N TRP A 319 8.05 -25.33 -0.62
CA TRP A 319 8.22 -26.06 0.63
C TRP A 319 6.86 -26.48 1.24
N ARG A 320 5.85 -25.61 1.26
CA ARG A 320 4.50 -25.95 1.74
C ARG A 320 3.87 -27.09 0.94
N ALA A 321 4.15 -27.19 -0.36
CA ALA A 321 3.65 -28.27 -1.20
C ALA A 321 4.39 -29.60 -0.97
N GLU A 322 5.68 -29.55 -0.65
CA GLU A 322 6.55 -30.71 -0.39
C GLU A 322 6.34 -31.29 1.02
N GLU A 323 6.15 -30.43 2.04
CA GLU A 323 6.03 -30.82 3.46
C GLU A 323 4.67 -30.47 4.08
N GLN A 324 3.59 -30.81 3.36
CA GLN A 324 2.23 -30.33 3.61
C GLN A 324 1.75 -30.42 5.06
N GLU A 325 1.93 -31.56 5.74
CA GLU A 325 1.42 -31.77 7.09
C GLU A 325 2.05 -30.78 8.08
N SER A 326 3.38 -30.74 8.13
CA SER A 326 4.11 -29.84 9.03
C SER A 326 3.94 -28.37 8.65
N ALA A 327 3.86 -28.05 7.35
CA ALA A 327 3.64 -26.70 6.90
C ALA A 327 2.22 -26.21 7.27
N ASN A 328 1.21 -27.06 7.14
CA ASN A 328 -0.16 -26.76 7.53
C ASN A 328 -0.28 -26.57 9.05
N GLU A 329 0.44 -27.34 9.86
CA GLU A 329 0.47 -27.15 11.32
C GLU A 329 1.00 -25.75 11.69
N ILE A 330 2.12 -25.34 11.08
CA ILE A 330 2.69 -23.98 11.27
C ILE A 330 1.70 -22.91 10.79
N TRP A 331 1.10 -23.08 9.61
CA TRP A 331 0.11 -22.14 9.06
C TRP A 331 -1.10 -21.96 9.97
N LEU A 332 -1.66 -23.05 10.48
CA LEU A 332 -2.82 -23.03 11.37
C LEU A 332 -2.49 -22.37 12.70
N LYS A 333 -1.30 -22.63 13.26
CA LYS A 333 -0.83 -21.97 14.49
C LYS A 333 -0.68 -20.46 14.30
N ILE A 334 -0.04 -20.02 13.21
CA ILE A 334 0.09 -18.59 12.89
C ILE A 334 -1.28 -17.96 12.68
N SER A 335 -2.19 -18.63 11.96
CA SER A 335 -3.56 -18.15 11.76
C SER A 335 -4.32 -17.97 13.08
N CYS A 336 -4.18 -18.92 14.01
CA CYS A 336 -4.78 -18.83 15.34
C CYS A 336 -4.24 -17.61 16.12
N LEU A 337 -2.92 -17.41 16.11
CA LEU A 337 -2.28 -16.26 16.75
C LEU A 337 -2.69 -14.93 16.11
N ASN A 338 -2.76 -14.85 14.79
CA ASN A 338 -3.27 -13.65 14.11
C ASN A 338 -4.71 -13.35 14.55
N ASN A 339 -5.59 -14.35 14.56
CA ASN A 339 -6.96 -14.18 15.03
C ASN A 339 -7.04 -13.74 16.49
N MET A 340 -6.13 -14.22 17.33
CA MET A 340 -6.04 -13.79 18.73
C MET A 340 -5.60 -12.34 18.84
N LEU A 341 -4.53 -11.94 18.14
CA LEU A 341 -4.06 -10.55 18.11
C LEU A 341 -5.18 -9.59 17.72
N ARG A 342 -6.00 -9.99 16.74
CA ARG A 342 -7.15 -9.23 16.27
C ARG A 342 -8.14 -8.98 17.40
N LYS A 343 -8.60 -10.07 18.02
CA LYS A 343 -9.58 -10.04 19.11
C LYS A 343 -9.06 -9.21 20.28
N THR A 344 -7.77 -9.34 20.61
CA THR A 344 -7.12 -8.57 21.66
C THR A 344 -7.15 -7.07 21.35
N PHE A 345 -6.77 -6.65 20.14
CA PHE A 345 -6.79 -5.23 19.76
C PHE A 345 -8.20 -4.65 19.72
N THR A 346 -9.18 -5.38 19.17
CA THR A 346 -10.59 -4.98 19.22
C THR A 346 -11.06 -4.80 20.66
N ARG A 347 -10.72 -5.74 21.55
CA ARG A 347 -11.11 -5.66 22.96
C ARG A 347 -10.45 -4.49 23.69
N LEU A 348 -9.20 -4.16 23.37
CA LEU A 348 -8.51 -2.98 23.93
C LEU A 348 -9.21 -1.67 23.54
N GLU A 349 -9.63 -1.53 22.29
CA GLU A 349 -10.41 -0.36 21.84
C GLU A 349 -11.76 -0.27 22.57
N GLU A 350 -12.46 -1.39 22.73
CA GLU A 350 -13.71 -1.43 23.50
C GLU A 350 -13.47 -0.98 24.95
N LEU A 351 -12.45 -1.52 25.63
CA LEU A 351 -12.17 -1.16 27.02
C LEU A 351 -11.80 0.32 27.19
N TYR A 352 -11.07 0.89 26.23
CA TYR A 352 -10.81 2.33 26.23
C TYR A 352 -12.11 3.14 26.12
N ALA A 353 -13.00 2.76 25.20
CA ALA A 353 -14.28 3.44 25.00
C ALA A 353 -15.19 3.35 26.24
N HIS A 354 -15.10 2.26 27.02
CA HIS A 354 -15.91 2.07 28.23
C HIS A 354 -15.30 2.73 29.48
N ASN A 355 -13.99 2.64 29.69
CA ASN A 355 -13.32 3.20 30.87
C ASN A 355 -11.90 3.66 30.52
N ASN A 356 -11.82 4.89 30.00
CA ASN A 356 -10.53 5.49 29.62
C ASN A 356 -9.56 5.62 30.80
N SER A 357 -10.02 5.91 32.01
CA SER A 357 -9.16 6.13 33.18
C SER A 357 -8.43 4.86 33.60
N LEU A 358 -9.14 3.72 33.65
CA LEU A 358 -8.52 2.43 33.93
C LEU A 358 -7.54 2.03 32.83
N TYR A 359 -7.94 2.23 31.56
CA TYR A 359 -7.11 1.95 30.41
C TYR A 359 -5.78 2.73 30.47
N MET A 360 -5.87 4.04 30.66
CA MET A 360 -4.72 4.92 30.76
C MET A 360 -3.84 4.55 31.95
N GLY A 361 -4.44 4.26 33.11
CA GLY A 361 -3.71 3.87 34.32
C GLY A 361 -2.82 2.64 34.11
N GLU A 362 -3.32 1.60 33.43
CA GLU A 362 -2.51 0.42 33.10
C GLU A 362 -1.51 0.69 31.97
N LEU A 363 -1.91 1.46 30.94
CA LEU A 363 -1.03 1.87 29.86
C LEU A 363 0.22 2.59 30.38
N PHE A 364 0.06 3.58 31.28
CA PHE A 364 1.18 4.32 31.87
C PHE A 364 2.14 3.41 32.64
N LYS A 365 1.62 2.45 33.42
CA LYS A 365 2.43 1.47 34.15
C LYS A 365 3.23 0.57 33.21
N LEU A 366 2.64 0.17 32.09
CA LEU A 366 3.29 -0.69 31.12
C LEU A 366 4.33 0.07 30.27
N ALA A 367 4.02 1.30 29.86
CA ALA A 367 4.93 2.13 29.06
C ALA A 367 6.27 2.42 29.78
N GLY A 368 6.26 2.47 31.11
CA GLY A 368 7.45 2.76 31.92
C GLY A 368 8.41 1.60 32.17
N GLN A 369 8.10 0.38 31.73
CA GLN A 369 8.91 -0.81 32.01
C GLN A 369 9.04 -1.73 30.79
N PRO A 370 10.12 -2.53 30.68
CA PRO A 370 10.18 -3.61 29.69
C PRO A 370 9.03 -4.58 29.90
N ILE A 371 8.38 -5.01 28.81
CA ILE A 371 7.28 -5.96 28.92
C ILE A 371 7.86 -7.34 29.24
N THR A 372 7.68 -7.77 30.48
CA THR A 372 8.11 -9.09 30.93
C THR A 372 7.03 -10.11 30.56
N LEU A 373 7.34 -10.97 29.60
CA LEU A 373 6.43 -12.03 29.17
C LEU A 373 6.28 -13.09 30.30
N PRO A 374 5.04 -13.46 30.68
CA PRO A 374 4.80 -14.60 31.55
C PRO A 374 5.41 -15.88 30.97
N THR A 375 5.92 -16.77 31.83
CA THR A 375 6.43 -18.10 31.41
C THR A 375 5.32 -19.07 31.00
N THR A 376 4.06 -18.72 31.21
CA THR A 376 2.90 -19.55 30.86
C THR A 376 2.57 -19.45 29.37
N LYS A 377 2.41 -20.60 28.70
CA LYS A 377 2.01 -20.68 27.29
C LYS A 377 0.62 -20.06 27.08
N VAL A 378 0.50 -19.23 26.04
CA VAL A 378 -0.79 -18.69 25.59
C VAL A 378 -1.65 -19.83 25.06
N THR A 379 -2.85 -20.00 25.64
CA THR A 379 -3.88 -20.89 25.12
C THR A 379 -4.77 -20.13 24.13
N SER A 380 -5.25 -20.82 23.10
CA SER A 380 -5.97 -20.26 21.94
C SER A 380 -7.30 -19.56 22.24
N ASP A 381 -7.76 -19.58 23.50
CA ASP A 381 -9.07 -19.07 23.96
C ASP A 381 -8.96 -17.90 24.96
N SER A 382 -7.82 -17.22 25.01
CA SER A 382 -7.46 -16.29 26.10
C SER A 382 -8.17 -14.93 26.14
N VAL A 383 -8.91 -14.54 25.09
CA VAL A 383 -9.63 -13.25 25.06
C VAL A 383 -11.09 -13.47 25.46
N THR A 384 -11.40 -13.19 26.72
CA THR A 384 -12.75 -13.30 27.29
C THR A 384 -13.30 -11.91 27.63
N ARG A 385 -14.58 -11.85 28.03
CA ARG A 385 -15.19 -10.59 28.50
C ARG A 385 -14.52 -10.06 29.77
N GLU A 386 -13.92 -10.94 30.56
CA GLU A 386 -13.27 -10.66 31.85
C GLU A 386 -11.80 -10.25 31.69
N SER A 387 -11.23 -10.37 30.49
CA SER A 387 -9.85 -9.94 30.23
C SER A 387 -9.68 -8.45 30.53
N ASP A 388 -8.80 -8.13 31.48
CA ASP A 388 -8.45 -6.74 31.80
C ASP A 388 -7.43 -6.14 30.82
N VAL A 389 -7.29 -4.81 30.87
CA VAL A 389 -6.41 -4.04 29.97
C VAL A 389 -4.96 -4.53 30.04
N ARG A 390 -4.44 -4.79 31.25
CA ARG A 390 -3.05 -5.19 31.46
C ARG A 390 -2.78 -6.53 30.79
N ASN A 391 -3.61 -7.53 31.07
CA ASN A 391 -3.49 -8.87 30.51
C ASN A 391 -3.65 -8.87 28.99
N LEU A 392 -4.50 -8.02 28.42
CA LEU A 392 -4.64 -7.89 26.97
C LEU A 392 -3.35 -7.34 26.32
N PHE A 393 -2.72 -6.31 26.87
CA PHE A 393 -1.43 -5.84 26.36
C PHE A 393 -0.33 -6.90 26.49
N LEU A 394 -0.25 -7.60 27.63
CA LEU A 394 0.71 -8.70 27.79
C LEU A 394 0.45 -9.82 26.76
N ASN A 395 -0.81 -10.20 26.56
CA ASN A 395 -1.20 -11.19 25.57
C ASN A 395 -0.83 -10.74 24.15
N SER A 396 -1.06 -9.47 23.77
CA SER A 396 -0.61 -8.94 22.48
C SER A 396 0.89 -9.11 22.29
N SER A 397 1.70 -8.83 23.31
CA SER A 397 3.15 -8.98 23.26
C SER A 397 3.57 -10.44 23.06
N ILE A 398 2.99 -11.36 23.83
CA ILE A 398 3.27 -12.80 23.68
C ILE A 398 2.83 -13.29 22.30
N THR A 399 1.63 -12.93 21.85
CA THR A 399 1.10 -13.34 20.54
C THR A 399 2.00 -12.86 19.40
N MET A 400 2.45 -11.60 19.42
CA MET A 400 3.39 -11.09 18.41
C MET A 400 4.72 -11.83 18.45
N LYS A 401 5.29 -12.08 19.64
CA LYS A 401 6.54 -12.83 19.80
C LYS A 401 6.44 -14.26 19.26
N GLU A 402 5.38 -14.98 19.59
CA GLU A 402 5.18 -16.35 19.13
C GLU A 402 4.91 -16.41 17.62
N THR A 403 4.15 -15.47 17.07
CA THR A 403 4.00 -15.33 15.62
C THR A 403 5.36 -15.13 14.95
N ARG A 404 6.19 -14.24 15.50
CA ARG A 404 7.53 -13.96 15.00
C ARG A 404 8.43 -15.20 14.97
N LYS A 405 8.46 -15.98 16.07
CA LYS A 405 9.16 -17.26 16.14
C LYS A 405 8.68 -18.27 15.10
N LEU A 406 7.37 -18.37 14.87
CA LEU A 406 6.81 -19.27 13.86
C LEU A 406 7.12 -18.80 12.43
N MET A 407 7.14 -17.49 12.17
CA MET A 407 7.55 -16.92 10.89
C MET A 407 9.04 -17.18 10.62
N LYS A 408 9.90 -17.05 11.64
CA LYS A 408 11.32 -17.45 11.58
C LYS A 408 11.45 -18.94 11.26
N ASN A 409 10.73 -19.79 11.99
CA ASN A 409 10.75 -21.24 11.78
C ASN A 409 10.27 -21.63 10.36
N MET A 410 9.24 -20.98 9.85
CA MET A 410 8.80 -21.12 8.46
C MET A 410 9.94 -20.75 7.49
N GLY A 411 10.68 -19.67 7.76
CA GLY A 411 11.83 -19.26 6.97
C GLY A 411 12.94 -20.31 6.96
N GLU A 412 13.30 -20.84 8.12
CA GLU A 412 14.30 -21.91 8.27
C GLU A 412 13.90 -23.17 7.49
N ARG A 413 12.66 -23.62 7.67
CA ARG A 413 12.11 -24.82 7.00
C ARG A 413 12.05 -24.66 5.49
N SER A 414 11.76 -23.45 5.00
CA SER A 414 11.68 -23.15 3.57
C SER A 414 12.99 -22.65 2.95
N ASN A 415 14.06 -22.52 3.74
CA ASN A 415 15.34 -21.91 3.33
C ASN A 415 15.14 -20.52 2.69
N VAL A 416 14.32 -19.70 3.36
CA VAL A 416 14.02 -18.32 3.01
C VAL A 416 14.31 -17.44 4.22
N PRO A 417 15.06 -16.34 4.07
CA PRO A 417 15.34 -15.44 5.18
C PRO A 417 14.12 -14.55 5.48
N ILE A 418 13.01 -15.14 5.93
CA ILE A 418 11.79 -14.41 6.33
C ILE A 418 12.13 -13.43 7.46
N GLU A 419 12.75 -13.96 8.51
CA GLU A 419 13.41 -13.17 9.55
C GLU A 419 14.88 -13.62 9.61
N PRO A 420 15.81 -12.89 9.01
CA PRO A 420 17.24 -13.20 9.11
C PRO A 420 17.75 -13.10 10.54
N ASP A 421 18.83 -13.81 10.87
CA ASP A 421 19.41 -13.79 12.22
C ASP A 421 19.81 -12.38 12.68
N SER A 422 20.33 -11.55 11.77
CA SER A 422 20.65 -10.15 12.06
C SER A 422 19.42 -9.32 12.45
N GLN A 423 18.27 -9.58 11.82
CA GLN A 423 17.02 -8.93 12.21
C GLN A 423 16.45 -9.53 13.50
N THR A 424 16.58 -10.85 13.73
CA THR A 424 16.21 -11.47 15.01
C THR A 424 16.92 -10.77 16.17
N SER A 425 18.25 -10.61 16.09
CA SER A 425 19.07 -9.93 17.10
C SER A 425 18.60 -8.49 17.36
N LEU A 426 18.41 -7.71 16.29
CA LEU A 426 17.94 -6.32 16.38
C LEU A 426 16.55 -6.23 17.03
N LEU A 427 15.61 -7.06 16.59
CA LEU A 427 14.23 -7.08 17.09
C LEU A 427 14.17 -7.55 18.55
N ASP A 428 15.03 -8.49 18.95
CA ASP A 428 15.17 -8.91 20.35
C ASP A 428 15.66 -7.80 21.26
N GLU A 429 16.62 -6.98 20.82
CA GLU A 429 17.05 -5.81 21.59
C GLU A 429 15.97 -4.71 21.63
N CYS A 430 15.23 -4.52 20.53
CA CYS A 430 14.10 -3.57 20.51
C CYS A 430 13.04 -3.96 21.56
N GLU A 431 12.72 -5.24 21.70
CA GLU A 431 11.69 -5.72 22.64
C GLU A 431 12.09 -5.61 24.12
N LYS A 432 13.36 -5.36 24.43
CA LYS A 432 13.82 -5.07 25.79
C LYS A 432 13.56 -3.61 26.20
N ILE A 433 13.24 -2.74 25.25
CA ILE A 433 13.01 -1.32 25.51
C ILE A 433 11.67 -1.14 26.25
N PRO A 434 11.62 -0.29 27.29
CA PRO A 434 10.38 0.00 28.01
C PRO A 434 9.23 0.42 27.09
N GLY A 435 8.07 -0.19 27.30
CA GLY A 435 6.86 0.09 26.52
C GLY A 435 6.83 -0.52 25.12
N VAL A 436 7.87 -1.21 24.64
CA VAL A 436 7.77 -1.92 23.36
C VAL A 436 6.85 -3.13 23.52
N LEU A 437 5.75 -3.13 22.76
CA LEU A 437 4.73 -4.16 22.79
C LEU A 437 5.13 -5.36 21.94
N GLY A 438 5.73 -5.13 20.78
CA GLY A 438 6.17 -6.19 19.89
C GLY A 438 6.84 -5.63 18.65
N SER A 439 7.44 -6.51 17.87
CA SER A 439 8.21 -6.14 16.69
C SER A 439 8.18 -7.25 15.63
N GLY A 440 8.55 -6.92 14.40
CA GLY A 440 8.65 -7.92 13.35
C GLY A 440 9.15 -7.39 12.02
N VAL A 441 9.26 -8.31 11.07
CA VAL A 441 9.66 -8.03 9.69
C VAL A 441 8.40 -7.93 8.82
N PRO A 442 8.17 -6.82 8.09
CA PRO A 442 6.95 -6.63 7.33
C PRO A 442 6.92 -7.48 6.05
N GLY A 443 5.72 -7.91 5.66
CA GLY A 443 5.46 -8.46 4.32
C GLY A 443 6.11 -9.83 4.08
N ALA A 444 6.96 -9.92 3.06
CA ALA A 444 7.64 -11.17 2.68
C ALA A 444 8.89 -11.44 3.53
N GLY A 445 9.29 -10.53 4.42
CA GLY A 445 10.54 -10.69 5.15
C GLY A 445 11.76 -10.23 4.37
N GLY A 446 12.93 -10.62 4.84
CA GLY A 446 14.22 -10.26 4.24
C GLY A 446 14.99 -9.27 5.09
N TYR A 447 15.81 -8.46 4.44
CA TYR A 447 16.75 -7.56 5.12
C TYR A 447 16.33 -6.09 5.08
N ASP A 448 15.21 -5.77 4.43
CA ASP A 448 14.90 -4.41 3.96
C ASP A 448 14.30 -3.50 5.03
N ALA A 449 13.45 -4.03 5.91
CA ALA A 449 12.72 -3.20 6.87
C ALA A 449 12.31 -3.98 8.11
N ILE A 450 12.01 -3.23 9.17
CA ILE A 450 11.38 -3.73 10.39
C ILE A 450 10.25 -2.80 10.83
N TRP A 451 9.37 -3.32 11.68
CA TRP A 451 8.39 -2.52 12.41
C TRP A 451 8.46 -2.83 13.91
N VAL A 452 8.17 -1.82 14.73
CA VAL A 452 8.07 -1.91 16.18
C VAL A 452 6.80 -1.19 16.63
N LEU A 453 6.00 -1.86 17.47
CA LEU A 453 4.81 -1.30 18.09
C LEU A 453 5.14 -0.96 19.54
N VAL A 454 5.01 0.32 19.90
CA VAL A 454 5.39 0.84 21.23
C VAL A 454 4.21 1.57 21.86
N LEU A 455 4.05 1.44 23.18
CA LEU A 455 3.09 2.22 23.96
C LEU A 455 3.53 3.68 24.02
N SER A 456 2.64 4.60 23.63
CA SER A 456 2.90 6.03 23.48
C SER A 456 1.83 6.87 24.17
N PRO A 457 1.72 6.80 25.51
CA PRO A 457 0.81 7.67 26.27
C PRO A 457 1.13 9.18 26.03
N PRO A 458 0.10 10.05 25.94
CA PRO A 458 0.25 11.45 25.53
C PRO A 458 1.06 12.30 26.52
N GLU A 459 0.90 12.05 27.82
CA GLU A 459 1.62 12.75 28.91
C GLU A 459 2.66 11.85 29.59
N GLY A 460 3.03 10.74 28.93
CA GLY A 460 3.93 9.75 29.51
C GLY A 460 5.38 9.91 29.06
N PRO A 461 6.28 9.08 29.61
CA PRO A 461 7.68 9.12 29.24
C PRO A 461 7.84 8.72 27.76
N LYS A 462 8.10 9.69 26.88
CA LYS A 462 8.54 9.46 25.48
C LYS A 462 9.82 8.61 25.36
N THR A 463 10.40 8.27 26.51
CA THR A 463 11.58 7.44 26.68
C THR A 463 11.58 6.15 25.89
N GLY A 464 10.43 5.49 25.65
CA GLY A 464 10.37 4.27 24.84
C GLY A 464 10.80 4.51 23.40
N ILE A 465 10.15 5.48 22.74
CA ILE A 465 10.46 5.87 21.35
C ILE A 465 11.89 6.45 21.27
N GLU A 466 12.27 7.34 22.19
CA GLU A 466 13.60 7.95 22.19
C GLU A 466 14.72 6.91 22.36
N LYS A 467 14.54 5.93 23.27
CA LYS A 467 15.48 4.82 23.45
C LYS A 467 15.52 3.91 22.22
N LEU A 468 14.38 3.69 21.56
CA LEU A 468 14.29 2.90 20.33
C LEU A 468 15.08 3.57 19.19
N LEU A 469 14.86 4.87 18.97
CA LEU A 469 15.59 5.63 17.97
C LEU A 469 17.09 5.67 18.28
N LYS A 470 17.47 5.80 19.55
CA LYS A 470 18.86 5.73 19.99
C LYS A 470 19.47 4.36 19.69
N LEU A 471 18.78 3.26 20.03
CA LEU A 471 19.24 1.90 19.73
C LEU A 471 19.51 1.72 18.23
N TRP A 472 18.59 2.16 17.37
CA TRP A 472 18.76 2.05 15.92
C TRP A 472 19.93 2.86 15.38
N ASN A 473 20.12 4.08 15.89
CA ASN A 473 21.26 4.93 15.49
C ASN A 473 22.61 4.36 15.95
N GLU A 474 22.64 3.66 17.08
CA GLU A 474 23.85 3.06 17.67
C GLU A 474 24.07 1.59 17.25
N TRP A 475 23.14 1.00 16.46
CA TRP A 475 23.21 -0.40 16.05
C TRP A 475 24.40 -0.65 15.13
N SER A 476 25.32 -1.54 15.56
CA SER A 476 26.59 -1.76 14.86
C SER A 476 26.55 -2.80 13.75
N GLU A 477 25.58 -3.73 13.77
CA GLU A 477 25.55 -4.87 12.83
C GLU A 477 24.99 -4.50 11.45
N ALA A 478 24.16 -3.45 11.39
CA ALA A 478 23.59 -2.94 10.15
C ALA A 478 23.19 -1.48 10.33
N SER A 479 23.10 -0.72 9.24
CA SER A 479 22.55 0.62 9.31
C SER A 479 21.03 0.57 9.35
N VAL A 480 20.47 1.04 10.45
CA VAL A 480 19.02 1.12 10.70
C VAL A 480 18.62 2.59 10.73
N LYS A 481 17.67 3.01 9.90
CA LYS A 481 17.16 4.38 9.88
C LYS A 481 15.65 4.37 10.04
N SER A 482 15.15 4.98 11.11
CA SER A 482 13.72 5.20 11.27
C SER A 482 13.17 5.94 10.05
N LEU A 483 11.97 5.57 9.60
CA LEU A 483 11.18 6.43 8.74
C LEU A 483 10.81 7.71 9.51
N SER A 484 10.47 8.76 8.76
CA SER A 484 10.15 10.07 9.35
C SER A 484 8.99 9.95 10.35
N PRO A 485 8.88 10.87 11.34
CA PRO A 485 7.73 10.90 12.25
C PRO A 485 6.39 11.01 11.52
N ASP A 486 6.39 11.64 10.34
CA ASP A 486 5.22 11.74 9.47
C ASP A 486 4.80 10.38 8.89
N ALA A 487 5.63 9.34 8.96
CA ALA A 487 5.31 7.97 8.54
C ALA A 487 4.78 7.08 9.67
N TRP A 488 4.88 7.54 10.92
CA TRP A 488 4.47 6.74 12.08
C TRP A 488 2.95 6.59 12.12
N VAL A 489 2.49 5.42 12.54
CA VAL A 489 1.05 5.18 12.65
C VAL A 489 0.66 5.20 14.12
N PHE A 490 -0.18 6.18 14.48
CA PHE A 490 -0.75 6.29 15.81
C PHE A 490 -2.01 5.42 15.91
N GLY A 491 -2.13 4.75 17.04
CA GLY A 491 -3.21 3.83 17.30
C GLY A 491 -4.50 4.50 17.74
N GLY A 492 -5.61 3.81 17.47
CA GLY A 492 -6.95 4.22 17.86
C GLY A 492 -7.84 4.62 16.71
N SER A 493 -9.13 4.34 16.85
CA SER A 493 -10.12 4.50 15.78
C SER A 493 -10.66 5.93 15.54
N ASP A 494 -10.04 6.98 16.11
CA ASP A 494 -10.55 8.34 15.95
C ASP A 494 -10.33 8.80 14.50
N SER A 495 -11.46 8.97 13.80
CA SER A 495 -11.62 9.25 12.37
C SER A 495 -10.98 10.56 11.86
N SER A 496 -10.21 11.27 12.68
CA SER A 496 -9.59 12.56 12.37
C SER A 496 -8.12 12.48 11.97
N GLU A 497 -7.44 11.35 12.16
CA GLU A 497 -6.02 11.22 11.80
C GLU A 497 -5.83 10.58 10.43
N THR A 498 -5.05 11.27 9.58
CA THR A 498 -4.74 10.95 8.18
C THR A 498 -4.19 9.53 7.97
N CYS A 499 -3.58 8.93 9.00
CA CYS A 499 -2.92 7.62 8.97
C CYS A 499 -3.89 6.43 8.74
N GLN A 500 -5.19 6.58 8.99
CA GLN A 500 -6.16 5.47 8.83
C GLN A 500 -6.96 5.52 7.53
N THR A 501 -6.75 6.55 6.71
CA THR A 501 -7.58 6.78 5.53
C THR A 501 -6.89 6.30 4.26
N GLY A 502 -7.63 5.52 3.46
CA GLY A 502 -7.22 5.06 2.14
C GLY A 502 -7.15 6.18 1.11
N ILE A 503 -7.83 6.04 -0.04
CA ILE A 503 -7.81 7.09 -1.08
C ILE A 503 -8.33 8.43 -0.56
N GLN A 504 -7.59 9.50 -0.87
CA GLN A 504 -8.00 10.88 -0.66
C GLN A 504 -7.95 11.67 -1.96
N VAL A 505 -9.01 12.43 -2.24
CA VAL A 505 -9.04 13.45 -3.30
C VAL A 505 -8.66 14.78 -2.66
N ILE A 506 -7.61 15.41 -3.16
CA ILE A 506 -7.05 16.66 -2.63
C ILE A 506 -7.53 17.82 -3.50
N ASP A 507 -8.00 18.90 -2.86
CA ASP A 507 -8.63 20.01 -3.54
C ASP A 507 -7.60 20.96 -4.19
N SER A 508 -6.44 21.17 -3.56
CA SER A 508 -5.40 22.09 -4.04
C SER A 508 -3.99 21.51 -3.94
N ILE A 509 -3.12 21.90 -4.89
CA ILE A 509 -1.68 21.60 -4.85
C ILE A 509 -1.02 22.16 -3.58
N HIS A 510 -1.55 23.28 -3.06
CA HIS A 510 -1.03 23.93 -1.86
C HIS A 510 -1.40 23.20 -0.56
N ASP A 511 -2.33 22.25 -0.61
CA ASP A 511 -2.72 21.44 0.56
C ASP A 511 -1.66 20.36 0.87
N VAL A 512 -0.70 20.13 -0.04
CA VAL A 512 0.40 19.18 0.14
C VAL A 512 1.73 19.93 0.20
N ARG A 513 2.38 19.87 1.36
CA ARG A 513 3.67 20.51 1.63
C ARG A 513 4.73 20.07 0.61
N GLY A 514 5.41 21.02 -0.03
CA GLY A 514 6.48 20.75 -1.00
C GLY A 514 6.01 20.46 -2.43
N MET A 515 4.71 20.29 -2.66
CA MET A 515 4.18 19.89 -3.97
C MET A 515 4.28 21.02 -5.01
N GLY A 516 4.05 22.27 -4.62
CA GLY A 516 4.23 23.43 -5.51
C GLY A 516 5.68 23.60 -5.96
N GLU A 517 6.62 23.45 -5.02
CA GLU A 517 8.04 23.60 -5.25
C GLU A 517 8.60 22.52 -6.19
N ILE A 518 8.24 21.25 -5.98
CA ILE A 518 8.75 20.15 -6.82
C ILE A 518 8.17 20.22 -8.25
N LEU A 519 6.91 20.66 -8.40
CA LEU A 519 6.21 20.80 -9.67
C LEU A 519 6.50 22.14 -10.38
N LYS A 520 7.19 23.08 -9.70
CA LYS A 520 7.53 24.42 -10.18
C LYS A 520 6.28 25.25 -10.55
N ILE A 521 5.28 25.25 -9.67
CA ILE A 521 3.99 25.94 -9.83
C ILE A 521 3.87 27.09 -8.84
#